data_AF-A0A328U381-F1
#
_entry.id   AF-A0A328U381-F1
#
_cell.length_a   1.000
_cell.length_b   1.000
_cell.length_c   1.000
_cell.angle_alpha   90.00
_cell.angle_beta   90.00
_cell.angle_gamma   90.00
#
_symmetry.space_group_name_H-M   'P 1'
#
loop_
_entity.id
_entity.type
_entity.pdbx_description
1 polymer ?
#
loop_
_entity_poly.entity_id
_entity_poly.type
_entity_poly.pdbx_seq_one_letter_code
_entity_poly.pdbx_strand_id
1 'polypeptide(L)'
;MKITFQIPKADAEKQAKLFLLQWVKLKEPKSHFIAILFSVPFMVLGGAIAIILTRIFLPVSMEDYGFQGGSITLNFNILTIISILLLVLIHELIHLILIPNFLKSTNTGIGIHFGGFVYTEEIMSRMRYILISIAPFLVLSIVLPLILGAFGCLNPTIIFLIFLNALGSSVDLLNVTLILSQVPKKAKIINNVTSTLWRSM
;
A
#
# COMPACT_ATOMS: atom_id res chain seq x y z
N MET A 1 14.55 4.71 -14.19
CA MET A 1 13.49 5.16 -13.27
C MET A 1 13.02 6.55 -13.69
N LYS A 2 11.71 6.82 -13.69
CA LYS A 2 11.14 8.17 -13.96
C LYS A 2 10.43 8.70 -12.71
N ILE A 3 10.59 9.99 -12.40
CA ILE A 3 9.81 10.67 -11.35
C ILE A 3 8.70 11.46 -12.03
N THR A 4 7.45 11.25 -11.65
CA THR A 4 6.29 11.89 -12.28
C THR A 4 5.31 12.42 -11.25
N PHE A 5 4.77 13.62 -11.46
CA PHE A 5 3.78 14.25 -10.57
C PHE A 5 2.33 13.99 -10.99
N GLN A 6 2.14 13.24 -12.08
CA GLN A 6 0.83 12.83 -12.58
C GLN A 6 0.86 11.34 -12.88
N ILE A 7 -0.26 10.67 -12.65
CA ILE A 7 -0.45 9.27 -13.04
C ILE A 7 -0.42 9.23 -14.58
N PRO A 8 0.46 8.44 -15.22
CA PRO A 8 0.49 8.32 -16.68
C PRO A 8 -0.86 7.88 -17.24
N LYS A 9 -1.17 8.19 -18.50
CA LYS A 9 -2.36 7.63 -19.15
C LYS A 9 -2.07 6.21 -19.64
N ALA A 10 -3.03 5.31 -19.48
CA ALA A 10 -2.93 3.96 -20.02
C ALA A 10 -2.74 4.00 -21.54
N ASP A 11 -1.78 3.21 -22.04
CA ASP A 11 -1.51 3.11 -23.47
C ASP A 11 -2.51 2.13 -24.11
N ALA A 12 -3.41 2.66 -24.93
CA ALA A 12 -4.45 1.88 -25.59
C ALA A 12 -3.88 0.91 -26.64
N GLU A 13 -2.81 1.28 -27.35
CA GLU A 13 -2.16 0.41 -28.34
C GLU A 13 -1.46 -0.75 -27.65
N LYS A 14 -0.76 -0.47 -26.54
CA LYS A 14 -0.14 -1.50 -25.72
C LYS A 14 -1.18 -2.45 -25.14
N GLN A 15 -2.32 -1.93 -24.67
CA GLN A 15 -3.40 -2.76 -24.17
C GLN A 15 -3.98 -3.69 -25.24
N ALA A 16 -4.21 -3.18 -26.46
CA ALA A 16 -4.67 -3.97 -27.59
C ALA A 16 -3.66 -5.08 -27.93
N LYS A 17 -2.36 -4.78 -27.96
CA LYS A 17 -1.29 -5.77 -28.16
C LYS A 17 -1.30 -6.86 -27.08
N LEU A 18 -1.50 -6.49 -25.81
CA LEU A 18 -1.58 -7.47 -24.71
C LEU A 18 -2.79 -8.40 -24.86
N PHE A 19 -3.94 -7.88 -25.28
CA PHE A 19 -5.12 -8.72 -25.55
C PHE A 19 -4.90 -9.70 -26.71
N LEU A 20 -4.23 -9.27 -27.79
CA LEU A 20 -3.82 -10.17 -28.88
C LEU A 20 -2.89 -11.29 -28.38
N LEU A 21 -2.05 -11.00 -27.39
CA LEU A 21 -1.15 -11.95 -26.75
C LEU A 21 -1.82 -12.78 -25.64
N GLN A 22 -3.16 -12.83 -25.60
CA GLN A 22 -3.98 -13.59 -24.65
C GLN A 22 -3.79 -13.19 -23.17
N TRP A 23 -3.42 -11.93 -22.90
CA TRP A 23 -3.48 -11.41 -21.55
C TRP A 23 -4.93 -11.13 -21.15
N VAL A 24 -5.31 -11.54 -19.94
CA VAL A 24 -6.65 -11.37 -19.37
C VAL A 24 -6.61 -10.23 -18.36
N LYS A 25 -7.56 -9.30 -18.46
CA LYS A 25 -7.68 -8.19 -17.50
C LYS A 25 -8.23 -8.71 -16.16
N LEU A 26 -7.63 -8.27 -15.05
CA LEU A 26 -8.14 -8.52 -13.71
C LEU A 26 -9.48 -7.79 -13.49
N LYS A 27 -10.43 -8.42 -12.78
CA LYS A 27 -11.67 -7.74 -12.39
C LYS A 27 -11.38 -6.83 -11.20
N GLU A 28 -11.01 -5.60 -11.50
CA GLU A 28 -10.68 -4.54 -10.53
C GLU A 28 -11.87 -3.58 -10.34
N PRO A 29 -11.94 -2.87 -9.20
CA PRO A 29 -12.90 -1.78 -9.00
C PRO A 29 -12.80 -0.74 -10.12
N LYS A 30 -13.95 -0.20 -10.56
CA LYS A 30 -13.99 0.75 -11.69
C LYS A 30 -13.35 2.11 -11.40
N SER A 31 -13.17 2.46 -10.13
CA SER A 31 -12.58 3.72 -9.70
C SER A 31 -11.87 3.56 -8.35
N HIS A 32 -10.95 4.47 -8.05
CA HIS A 32 -10.24 4.52 -6.77
C HIS A 32 -11.20 4.62 -5.57
N PHE A 33 -12.28 5.41 -5.70
CA PHE A 33 -13.28 5.52 -4.64
C PHE A 33 -13.97 4.18 -4.35
N ILE A 34 -14.34 3.42 -5.38
CA ILE A 34 -14.95 2.09 -5.20
C ILE A 34 -13.93 1.12 -4.60
N ALA A 35 -12.65 1.22 -4.98
CA ALA A 35 -11.58 0.42 -4.38
C ALA A 35 -11.45 0.70 -2.88
N ILE A 36 -11.48 1.97 -2.47
CA ILE A 36 -11.47 2.36 -1.05
C ILE A 36 -12.68 1.75 -0.32
N LEU A 37 -13.88 1.84 -0.90
CA LEU A 37 -15.08 1.28 -0.29
C LEU A 37 -14.99 -0.24 -0.10
N PHE A 38 -14.52 -0.98 -1.11
CA PHE A 38 -14.29 -2.42 -1.01
C PHE A 38 -13.11 -2.79 -0.10
N SER A 39 -12.21 -1.85 0.19
CA SER A 39 -11.09 -2.05 1.09
C SER A 39 -11.45 -1.88 2.58
N VAL A 40 -12.64 -1.37 2.92
CA VAL A 40 -13.07 -1.11 4.31
C VAL A 40 -12.92 -2.33 5.24
N PRO A 41 -13.28 -3.57 4.85
CA PRO A 41 -13.02 -4.74 5.70
C PRO A 41 -11.54 -4.92 6.04
N PHE A 42 -10.65 -4.66 5.07
CA PHE A 42 -9.21 -4.72 5.27
C PHE A 42 -8.68 -3.55 6.12
N MET A 43 -9.30 -2.36 6.04
CA MET A 43 -9.01 -1.26 6.96
C MET A 43 -9.29 -1.66 8.41
N VAL A 44 -10.47 -2.24 8.67
CA VAL A 44 -10.86 -2.67 10.03
C VAL A 44 -9.91 -3.77 10.53
N LEU A 45 -9.65 -4.79 9.71
CA LEU A 45 -8.75 -5.88 10.08
C LEU A 45 -7.32 -5.40 10.31
N GLY A 46 -6.77 -4.61 9.37
CA GLY A 46 -5.41 -4.08 9.47
C GLY A 46 -5.24 -3.15 10.66
N GLY A 47 -6.20 -2.25 10.89
CA GLY A 47 -6.22 -1.37 12.05
C GLY A 47 -6.30 -2.13 13.37
N ALA A 48 -7.15 -3.16 13.44
CA ALA A 48 -7.26 -4.01 14.63
C ALA A 48 -5.94 -4.74 14.92
N ILE A 49 -5.28 -5.31 13.91
CA ILE A 49 -3.97 -5.95 14.06
C ILE A 49 -2.94 -4.95 14.60
N ALA A 50 -2.85 -3.76 14.01
CA ALA A 50 -1.91 -2.72 14.45
C ALA A 50 -2.14 -2.32 15.91
N ILE A 51 -3.40 -2.14 16.33
CA ILE A 51 -3.75 -1.81 17.73
C ILE A 51 -3.39 -2.96 18.67
N ILE A 52 -3.74 -4.20 18.32
CA ILE A 52 -3.44 -5.37 19.15
C ILE A 52 -1.92 -5.48 19.36
N LEU A 53 -1.13 -5.38 18.29
CA LEU A 53 0.32 -5.53 18.37
C LEU A 53 0.98 -4.42 19.20
N THR A 54 0.55 -3.17 19.04
CA THR A 54 1.11 -2.04 19.79
C THR A 54 0.71 -2.06 21.26
N ARG A 55 -0.52 -2.50 21.59
CA ARG A 55 -1.01 -2.63 22.97
C ARG A 55 -0.28 -3.68 23.80
N ILE A 56 0.38 -4.66 23.17
CA ILE A 56 1.24 -5.62 23.89
C ILE A 56 2.38 -4.89 24.62
N PHE A 57 2.87 -3.79 24.06
CA PHE A 57 4.04 -3.07 24.57
C PHE A 57 3.69 -1.75 25.27
N LEU A 58 2.73 -0.98 24.71
CA LEU A 58 2.33 0.30 25.27
C LEU A 58 0.79 0.43 25.28
N PRO A 59 0.14 0.40 26.45
CA PRO A 59 -1.29 0.60 26.54
C PRO A 59 -1.64 2.06 26.29
N VAL A 60 -2.06 2.38 25.08
CA VAL A 60 -2.57 3.71 24.71
C VAL A 60 -4.08 3.81 24.95
N SER A 61 -4.48 4.96 25.49
CA SER A 61 -5.85 5.38 25.76
C SER A 61 -6.34 6.38 24.71
N MET A 62 -7.64 6.69 24.73
CA MET A 62 -8.18 7.76 23.88
C MET A 62 -7.71 9.16 24.33
N GLU A 63 -7.35 9.31 25.61
CA GLU A 63 -6.86 10.57 26.17
C GLU A 63 -5.52 10.97 25.54
N ASP A 64 -4.67 9.98 25.20
CA ASP A 64 -3.40 10.18 24.48
C ASP A 64 -3.58 10.82 23.10
N TYR A 65 -4.79 10.75 22.55
CA TYR A 65 -5.17 11.33 21.27
C TYR A 65 -6.13 12.54 21.40
N GLY A 66 -6.26 13.08 22.61
CA GLY A 66 -7.00 14.33 22.87
C GLY A 66 -8.49 14.16 23.17
N PHE A 67 -8.97 12.95 23.43
CA PHE A 67 -10.35 12.72 23.90
C PHE A 67 -10.39 12.80 25.42
N GLN A 68 -10.88 13.92 25.96
CA GLN A 68 -11.02 14.13 27.40
C GLN A 68 -12.42 14.63 27.74
N GLY A 69 -13.13 13.91 28.61
CA GLY A 69 -14.40 14.36 29.20
C GLY A 69 -15.51 14.68 28.19
N GLY A 70 -15.55 14.01 27.03
CA GLY A 70 -16.51 14.28 25.95
C GLY A 70 -16.13 15.43 25.03
N SER A 71 -14.96 16.05 25.23
CA SER A 71 -14.36 17.03 24.33
C SER A 71 -13.25 16.41 23.49
N ILE A 72 -13.03 16.95 22.28
CA ILE A 72 -11.95 16.54 21.37
C ILE A 72 -11.01 17.74 21.22
N THR A 73 -9.77 17.57 21.64
CA THR A 73 -8.71 18.57 21.46
C THR A 73 -7.75 18.11 20.37
N LEU A 74 -7.75 18.79 19.22
CA LEU A 74 -6.86 18.47 18.11
C LEU A 74 -5.64 19.39 18.11
N ASN A 75 -4.50 18.88 18.56
CA ASN A 75 -3.23 19.59 18.48
C ASN A 75 -2.49 19.19 17.20
N PHE A 76 -2.61 20.01 16.15
CA PHE A 76 -1.87 19.82 14.91
C PHE A 76 -0.45 20.35 15.05
N ASN A 77 0.50 19.45 15.33
CA ASN A 77 1.92 19.76 15.30
C ASN A 77 2.45 19.62 13.86
N ILE A 78 3.24 20.59 13.40
CA ILE A 78 3.94 20.53 12.10
C ILE A 78 4.76 19.24 11.96
N LEU A 79 5.33 18.75 13.06
CA LEU A 79 6.08 17.50 13.10
C LEU A 79 5.20 16.28 12.76
N THR A 80 3.94 16.28 13.17
CA THR A 80 2.99 15.20 12.84
C THR A 80 2.69 15.19 11.35
N ILE A 81 2.50 16.37 10.74
CA ILE A 81 2.27 16.50 9.29
C ILE A 81 3.48 15.99 8.50
N ILE A 82 4.69 16.42 8.90
CA ILE A 82 5.95 15.94 8.29
C ILE A 82 6.08 14.41 8.43
N SER A 83 5.72 13.87 9.59
CA SER A 83 5.78 12.43 9.85
C SER A 83 4.82 11.63 8.97
N ILE A 84 3.61 12.16 8.69
CA ILE A 84 2.65 11.54 7.77
C ILE A 84 3.19 11.55 6.33
N LEU A 85 3.76 12.68 5.88
CA LEU A 85 4.36 12.75 4.54
C LEU A 85 5.53 11.77 4.39
N LEU A 86 6.37 11.67 5.41
CA LEU A 86 7.48 10.71 5.44
C LEU A 86 6.96 9.27 5.44
N LEU A 87 5.89 8.97 6.17
CA LEU A 87 5.26 7.66 6.18
C LEU A 87 4.81 7.24 4.79
N VAL A 88 4.09 8.13 4.08
CA VAL A 88 3.65 7.88 2.70
C VAL A 88 4.85 7.63 1.78
N LEU A 89 5.90 8.44 1.90
CA LEU A 89 7.11 8.25 1.09
C LEU A 89 7.77 6.88 1.37
N ILE A 90 7.93 6.51 2.64
CA ILE A 90 8.51 5.23 3.04
C ILE A 90 7.66 4.06 2.54
N HIS A 91 6.34 4.18 2.63
CA HIS A 91 5.40 3.18 2.13
C HIS A 91 5.63 2.89 0.64
N GLU A 92 5.65 3.94 -0.20
CA GLU A 92 5.91 3.79 -1.63
C GLU A 92 7.32 3.27 -1.93
N LEU A 93 8.32 3.70 -1.15
CA LEU A 93 9.69 3.22 -1.33
C LEU A 93 9.80 1.71 -1.06
N ILE A 94 9.04 1.17 -0.11
CA ILE A 94 8.99 -0.27 0.15
C ILE A 94 8.44 -1.02 -1.07
N HIS A 95 7.36 -0.52 -1.69
CA HIS A 95 6.88 -1.09 -2.96
C HIS A 95 7.97 -1.05 -4.03
N LEU A 96 8.58 0.13 -4.22
CA LEU A 96 9.56 0.38 -5.28
C LEU A 96 10.78 -0.55 -5.20
N ILE A 97 11.35 -0.74 -4.00
CA ILE A 97 12.56 -1.54 -3.81
C ILE A 97 12.33 -3.02 -4.17
N LEU A 98 11.10 -3.50 -4.05
CA LEU A 98 10.74 -4.89 -4.36
C LEU A 98 10.46 -5.11 -5.86
N ILE A 99 10.33 -4.04 -6.65
CA ILE A 99 10.14 -4.11 -8.11
C ILE A 99 11.45 -4.58 -8.79
N PRO A 100 11.37 -5.50 -9.78
CA PRO A 100 12.56 -5.96 -10.48
C PRO A 100 13.28 -4.82 -11.16
N ASN A 101 14.60 -4.77 -10.98
CA ASN A 101 15.47 -3.83 -11.69
C ASN A 101 15.02 -2.37 -11.57
N PHE A 102 14.34 -1.97 -10.49
CA PHE A 102 13.70 -0.65 -10.37
C PHE A 102 14.65 0.53 -10.64
N LEU A 103 15.93 0.41 -10.27
CA LEU A 103 16.98 1.40 -10.55
C LEU A 103 17.25 1.59 -12.05
N LYS A 104 17.24 0.50 -12.83
CA LYS A 104 17.60 0.48 -14.26
C LYS A 104 16.39 0.51 -15.19
N SER A 105 15.20 0.19 -14.69
CA SER A 105 14.00 0.11 -15.52
C SER A 105 13.57 1.49 -16.04
N THR A 106 13.29 1.55 -17.34
CA THR A 106 12.65 2.70 -18.00
C THR A 106 11.13 2.69 -17.85
N ASN A 107 10.57 1.58 -17.36
CA ASN A 107 9.13 1.29 -17.25
C ASN A 107 8.61 1.40 -15.81
N THR A 108 9.47 1.82 -14.87
CA THR A 108 9.12 2.01 -13.46
C THR A 108 9.25 3.47 -13.09
N GLY A 109 8.26 3.98 -12.37
CA GLY A 109 8.24 5.33 -11.84
C GLY A 109 7.54 5.46 -10.50
N ILE A 110 7.81 6.56 -9.84
CA ILE A 110 7.26 6.94 -8.53
C ILE A 110 6.72 8.36 -8.60
N GLY A 111 5.64 8.63 -7.86
CA GLY A 111 5.01 9.94 -7.82
C GLY A 111 4.15 10.16 -6.58
N ILE A 112 3.60 11.36 -6.48
CA ILE A 112 2.67 11.78 -5.42
C ILE A 112 1.43 12.39 -6.09
N HIS A 113 0.25 11.83 -5.82
CA HIS A 113 -1.04 12.35 -6.29
C HIS A 113 -2.18 11.92 -5.35
N PHE A 114 -2.61 12.81 -4.44
CA PHE A 114 -3.56 12.50 -3.34
C PHE A 114 -3.13 11.31 -2.47
N GLY A 115 -1.82 11.12 -2.33
CA GLY A 115 -1.16 9.94 -1.78
C GLY A 115 0.16 9.70 -2.51
N GLY A 116 0.86 8.64 -2.15
CA GLY A 116 1.99 8.14 -2.93
C GLY A 116 1.51 7.18 -4.03
N PHE A 117 2.30 7.02 -5.09
CA PHE A 117 2.09 5.90 -6.01
C PHE A 117 3.40 5.45 -6.63
N VAL A 118 3.50 4.14 -6.83
CA VAL A 118 4.51 3.51 -7.69
C VAL A 118 3.82 2.78 -8.82
N TYR A 119 4.30 2.98 -10.05
CA TYR A 119 3.86 2.21 -11.20
C TYR A 119 5.04 1.51 -11.85
N THR A 120 4.78 0.32 -12.35
CA THR A 120 5.75 -0.45 -13.12
C THR A 120 5.03 -1.24 -14.19
N GLU A 121 5.59 -1.25 -15.39
CA GLU A 121 5.09 -2.07 -16.49
C GLU A 121 5.98 -3.29 -16.75
N GLU A 122 6.81 -3.66 -15.77
CA GLU A 122 7.63 -4.87 -15.80
C GLU A 122 6.75 -6.12 -15.68
N ILE A 123 7.09 -7.16 -16.45
CA ILE A 123 6.43 -8.46 -16.33
C ILE A 123 6.98 -9.19 -15.10
N MET A 124 6.09 -9.62 -14.20
CA MET A 124 6.49 -10.30 -12.97
C MET A 124 5.68 -11.56 -12.69
N SER A 125 6.17 -12.38 -11.76
CA SER A 125 5.42 -13.54 -11.27
C SER A 125 4.32 -13.09 -10.31
N ARG A 126 3.25 -13.90 -10.21
CA ARG A 126 2.18 -13.71 -9.22
C ARG A 126 2.70 -13.52 -7.79
N MET A 127 3.67 -14.34 -7.37
CA MET A 127 4.24 -14.24 -6.02
C MET A 127 4.97 -12.92 -5.80
N ARG A 128 5.73 -12.45 -6.79
CA ARG A 128 6.44 -11.18 -6.66
C ARG A 128 5.46 -10.00 -6.57
N TYR A 129 4.39 -10.02 -7.37
CA TYR A 129 3.35 -9.00 -7.30
C TYR A 129 2.71 -8.95 -5.90
N ILE A 130 2.33 -10.12 -5.36
CA ILE A 130 1.75 -10.22 -4.00
C ILE A 130 2.73 -9.68 -2.95
N LEU A 131 4.02 -10.05 -3.04
CA LEU A 131 5.04 -9.58 -2.11
C LEU A 131 5.20 -8.06 -2.16
N ILE A 132 5.24 -7.48 -3.37
CA ILE A 132 5.30 -6.01 -3.53
C ILE A 132 4.08 -5.37 -2.85
N SER A 133 2.86 -5.85 -3.15
CA SER A 133 1.63 -5.26 -2.61
C SER A 133 1.52 -5.38 -1.09
N ILE A 134 1.82 -6.53 -0.49
CA ILE A 134 1.64 -6.72 0.96
C ILE A 134 2.77 -6.12 1.80
N ALA A 135 3.91 -5.80 1.20
CA ALA A 135 5.13 -5.45 1.95
C ALA A 135 5.00 -4.22 2.86
N PRO A 136 4.42 -3.09 2.46
CA PRO A 136 4.33 -1.94 3.37
C PRO A 136 3.50 -2.24 4.62
N PHE A 137 2.41 -2.99 4.48
CA PHE A 137 1.63 -3.46 5.61
C PHE A 137 2.45 -4.36 6.55
N LEU A 138 3.12 -5.39 6.00
CA LEU A 138 3.93 -6.30 6.83
C LEU A 138 5.08 -5.56 7.52
N VAL A 139 5.80 -4.72 6.79
CA VAL A 139 7.01 -4.04 7.30
C VAL A 139 6.63 -2.97 8.32
N LEU A 140 5.72 -2.06 7.98
CA LEU A 140 5.43 -0.87 8.80
C LEU A 140 4.34 -1.12 9.85
N SER A 141 3.40 -2.03 9.61
CA SER A 141 2.26 -2.27 10.51
C SER A 141 2.36 -3.56 11.32
N ILE A 142 3.31 -4.45 11.03
CA ILE A 142 3.56 -5.68 11.81
C ILE A 142 4.99 -5.72 12.34
N VAL A 143 6.00 -5.70 11.48
CA VAL A 143 7.40 -5.88 11.88
C VAL A 143 7.89 -4.68 12.71
N LEU A 144 7.63 -3.46 12.24
CA LEU A 144 8.04 -2.23 12.93
C LEU A 144 7.49 -2.11 14.36
N PRO A 145 6.19 -2.28 14.65
CA PRO A 145 5.69 -2.23 16.02
C PRO A 145 6.33 -3.27 16.94
N LEU A 146 6.58 -4.49 16.45
CA LEU A 146 7.24 -5.54 17.23
C LEU A 146 8.67 -5.16 17.59
N ILE A 147 9.44 -4.64 16.62
CA ILE A 147 10.82 -4.21 16.85
C ILE A 147 10.85 -3.01 17.81
N LEU A 148 10.12 -1.93 17.52
CA LEU A 148 10.12 -0.74 18.36
C LEU A 148 9.58 -1.02 19.76
N GLY A 149 8.57 -1.89 19.86
CA GLY A 149 8.02 -2.32 21.14
C GLY A 149 9.05 -3.07 21.99
N ALA A 150 9.79 -4.00 21.38
CA ALA A 150 10.85 -4.74 22.08
C ALA A 150 11.98 -3.84 22.60
N PHE A 151 12.26 -2.71 21.91
CA PHE A 151 13.25 -1.72 22.35
C PHE A 151 12.66 -0.60 23.24
N GLY A 152 11.36 -0.63 23.55
CA GLY A 152 10.70 0.43 24.33
C GLY A 152 10.63 1.78 23.61
N CYS A 153 10.74 1.79 22.27
CA CYS A 153 10.74 3.00 21.44
C CYS A 153 9.35 3.41 20.94
N LEU A 154 8.30 2.66 21.29
CA LEU A 154 6.92 3.04 20.94
C LEU A 154 6.48 4.26 21.74
N ASN A 155 5.77 5.16 21.08
CA ASN A 155 5.07 6.29 21.68
C ASN A 155 3.75 6.53 20.93
N PRO A 156 2.82 7.33 21.47
CA PRO A 156 1.52 7.56 20.85
C PRO A 156 1.59 8.03 19.38
N THR A 157 2.55 8.91 19.04
CA THR A 157 2.75 9.39 17.68
C THR A 157 3.15 8.25 16.73
N ILE A 158 4.10 7.41 17.12
CA ILE A 158 4.53 6.25 16.31
C ILE A 158 3.38 5.25 16.15
N ILE A 159 2.63 4.98 17.22
CA ILE A 159 1.47 4.08 17.17
C ILE A 159 0.41 4.63 16.21
N PHE A 160 0.15 5.94 16.24
CA PHE A 160 -0.72 6.60 15.29
C PHE A 160 -0.24 6.43 13.83
N LEU A 161 1.05 6.57 13.55
CA LEU A 161 1.61 6.37 12.21
C LEU A 161 1.51 4.90 11.74
N ILE A 162 1.78 3.95 12.63
CA ILE A 162 1.66 2.50 12.37
C ILE A 162 0.21 2.14 12.03
N PHE A 163 -0.74 2.70 12.79
CA PHE A 163 -2.17 2.55 12.56
C PHE A 163 -2.60 3.20 11.24
N LEU A 164 -2.13 4.42 10.96
CA LEU A 164 -2.43 5.13 9.72
C LEU A 164 -1.93 4.36 8.49
N ASN A 165 -0.72 3.78 8.55
CA ASN A 165 -0.22 2.91 7.49
C ASN A 165 -1.08 1.64 7.32
N ALA A 166 -1.55 1.05 8.44
CA ALA A 166 -2.38 -0.14 8.39
C ALA A 166 -3.71 0.12 7.67
N LEU A 167 -4.32 1.30 7.92
CA LEU A 167 -5.50 1.76 7.20
C LEU A 167 -5.18 2.06 5.73
N GLY A 168 -4.06 2.76 5.46
CA GLY A 168 -3.63 3.13 4.11
C GLY A 168 -3.34 1.93 3.22
N SER A 169 -2.78 0.86 3.77
CA SER A 169 -2.44 -0.38 3.05
C SER A 169 -3.66 -1.25 2.70
N SER A 170 -4.87 -0.83 3.06
CA SER A 170 -6.09 -1.63 2.85
C SER A 170 -6.40 -1.90 1.37
N VAL A 171 -6.10 -0.94 0.49
CA VAL A 171 -6.26 -1.11 -0.96
C VAL A 171 -5.25 -2.12 -1.50
N ASP A 172 -4.04 -2.18 -0.95
CA ASP A 172 -3.05 -3.20 -1.32
C ASP A 172 -3.49 -4.60 -0.87
N LEU A 173 -4.05 -4.72 0.33
CA LEU A 173 -4.61 -5.98 0.83
C LEU A 173 -5.81 -6.45 -0.01
N LEU A 174 -6.66 -5.52 -0.45
CA LEU A 174 -7.71 -5.80 -1.42
C LEU A 174 -7.10 -6.32 -2.73
N ASN A 175 -6.07 -5.64 -3.26
CA ASN A 175 -5.40 -6.06 -4.50
C ASN A 175 -4.78 -7.46 -4.36
N VAL A 176 -4.07 -7.74 -3.26
CA VAL A 176 -3.57 -9.09 -2.94
C VAL A 176 -4.69 -10.12 -2.99
N THR A 177 -5.86 -9.81 -2.41
CA THR A 177 -7.01 -10.72 -2.42
C THR A 177 -7.56 -10.96 -3.83
N LEU A 178 -7.63 -9.92 -4.67
CA LEU A 178 -8.04 -10.05 -6.08
C LEU A 178 -7.06 -10.92 -6.87
N ILE A 179 -5.75 -10.73 -6.68
CA ILE A 179 -4.71 -11.54 -7.32
C ILE A 179 -4.76 -12.99 -6.84
N LEU A 180 -4.97 -13.19 -5.53
CA LEU A 180 -5.04 -14.53 -4.96
C LEU A 180 -6.23 -15.32 -5.49
N SER A 181 -7.38 -14.66 -5.67
CA SER A 181 -8.65 -15.26 -6.08
C SER A 181 -8.79 -15.44 -7.61
N GLN A 182 -8.23 -14.53 -8.42
CA GLN A 182 -8.47 -14.51 -9.86
C GLN A 182 -7.28 -14.99 -10.70
N VAL A 183 -6.05 -14.93 -10.18
CA VAL A 183 -4.84 -15.19 -10.97
C VAL A 183 -4.26 -16.58 -10.68
N PRO A 184 -4.08 -17.45 -11.70
CA PRO A 184 -3.49 -18.78 -11.53
C PRO A 184 -2.07 -18.74 -10.95
N LYS A 185 -1.70 -19.77 -10.16
CA LYS A 185 -0.42 -19.80 -9.41
C LYS A 185 0.83 -19.57 -10.27
N LYS A 186 0.84 -20.06 -11.51
CA LYS A 186 1.99 -19.97 -12.44
C LYS A 186 1.88 -18.82 -13.45
N ALA A 187 0.84 -17.98 -13.36
CA ALA A 187 0.65 -16.88 -14.28
C ALA A 187 1.69 -15.76 -14.10
N LYS A 188 1.90 -15.01 -15.18
CA LYS A 188 2.63 -13.74 -15.19
C LYS A 188 1.65 -12.58 -15.10
N ILE A 189 2.12 -11.46 -14.54
CA ILE A 189 1.34 -10.24 -14.32
C ILE A 189 2.09 -9.06 -14.90
N ILE A 190 1.36 -8.13 -15.51
CA ILE A 190 1.85 -6.85 -16.02
C ILE A 190 0.80 -5.78 -15.72
N ASN A 191 1.24 -4.57 -15.37
CA ASN A 191 0.36 -3.41 -15.29
C ASN A 191 0.48 -2.57 -16.57
N ASN A 192 -0.65 -2.06 -17.04
CA ASN A 192 -0.72 -0.96 -17.99
C ASN A 192 -1.29 0.25 -17.24
N VAL A 193 -0.39 0.99 -16.60
CA VAL A 193 -0.69 2.09 -15.68
C VAL A 193 -1.62 1.68 -14.54
N THR A 194 -2.94 1.76 -14.74
CA THR A 194 -3.97 1.47 -13.72
C THR A 194 -4.70 0.16 -13.96
N SER A 195 -4.43 -0.55 -15.06
CA SER A 195 -5.05 -1.84 -15.36
C SER A 195 -4.07 -2.97 -15.12
N THR A 196 -4.43 -3.93 -14.27
CA THR A 196 -3.66 -5.15 -14.07
C THR A 196 -4.10 -6.23 -15.06
N LEU A 197 -3.15 -6.85 -15.76
CA LEU A 197 -3.38 -7.98 -16.66
C LEU A 197 -2.54 -9.18 -16.26
N TRP A 198 -3.06 -10.39 -16.52
CA TRP A 198 -2.36 -11.63 -16.25
C TRP A 198 -2.46 -12.61 -17.43
N ARG A 199 -1.50 -13.52 -17.53
CA ARG A 199 -1.51 -14.59 -18.53
C ARG A 199 -0.97 -15.89 -17.93
N SER A 200 -1.71 -16.98 -18.11
CA SER A 200 -1.22 -18.32 -17.78
C SER A 200 -0.05 -18.69 -18.69
N MET A 201 0.97 -19.32 -18.12
CA MET A 201 2.00 -20.00 -18.90
C MET A 201 1.58 -21.44 -19.17
#